data_AF-A0AAJ1RXL5-F1
#
_entry.id   AF-A0AAJ1RXL5-F1
#
_cell.length_a   1.000
_cell.length_b   1.000
_cell.length_c   1.000
_cell.angle_alpha   90.00
_cell.angle_beta   90.00
_cell.angle_gamma   90.00
#
_symmetry.space_group_name_H-M   'P 1'
#
loop_
_entity.id
_entity.type
_entity.pdbx_description
1 polymer ?
#
loop_
_entity_poly.entity_id
_entity_poly.type
_entity_poly.pdbx_seq_one_letter_code
_entity_poly.pdbx_strand_id
1 'polypeptide(L)'
;MDEKGRALSETVWTRLDRKAGAITELTVRQLRHRISTWVVLSVGVLVMALLLAFYVDAIRETDEPYDDDQDSVDWDKDGYPKGQEDKFGTSDWDGTEYPGSGYYEADGDIDWNDEARFHSGNHTWYGEGYFEADWLDTDYSGSRWSGIIDWEDVEACPEGQVTEDWWPEWGEACIYEDGSYFVSGRFKASGSVNVPDNLRMEWGHMTDEYYVEPDPASMYIDEDGILWDGRDVSEIGTEIDDDGDCLLLMNDDNNNGIPCDVIWILDADGDEIIDIRADFNVNEDPAEGEYVGESSHRTFIIGTGKMAFVMLLGIFIPLFLALGLVRDETENGTLHYLLSKPIHRAEFILYRLLGYLLLTGTYILVLVLLMALITSLIGPGESLIRLSDFPVWLGIGLATVLVLAAYGAMYNTLGLIFPKYGVYMCIILGVWEFIMGFFTLTLPSANVPMLSVSHWALQMIDAIVLIAWPDTLQYSQMADAFGFDSPLPFFWQPPVHTLETQSPVVALLVSIAVLLVITLGMIGIGQSSFKNREIM
;
A
#
# COMPACT_ATOMS: atom_id res chain seq x y z
N MET A 1 -61.08 10.78 29.17
CA MET A 1 -60.33 9.50 29.16
C MET A 1 -61.25 8.45 29.77
N ASP A 2 -61.47 7.34 29.07
CA ASP A 2 -62.28 6.21 29.57
C ASP A 2 -61.52 5.49 30.69
N GLU A 3 -62.20 5.27 31.83
CA GLU A 3 -61.70 4.64 33.07
C GLU A 3 -61.11 3.23 32.87
N LYS A 4 -61.32 2.59 31.71
CA LYS A 4 -60.80 1.24 31.43
C LYS A 4 -59.57 1.18 30.53
N GLY A 5 -59.08 2.29 29.97
CA GLY A 5 -57.90 2.28 29.09
C GLY A 5 -58.01 1.39 27.83
N ARG A 6 -59.22 0.91 27.50
CA ARG A 6 -59.45 -0.04 26.40
C ARG A 6 -59.45 0.62 25.01
N ALA A 7 -59.65 1.93 24.92
CA ALA A 7 -59.68 2.65 23.66
C ALA A 7 -58.32 2.67 22.93
N LEU A 8 -57.19 2.60 23.66
CA LEU A 8 -55.86 2.49 23.04
C LEU A 8 -55.57 1.10 22.46
N SER A 9 -56.26 0.06 22.96
CA SER A 9 -56.12 -1.35 22.51
C SER A 9 -56.91 -1.70 21.26
N GLU A 10 -57.75 -0.78 20.76
CA GLU A 10 -58.54 -0.94 19.53
C GLU A 10 -58.07 -0.04 18.37
N THR A 11 -56.90 0.58 18.50
CA THR A 11 -56.31 1.36 17.40
C THR A 11 -55.84 0.44 16.27
N VAL A 12 -55.95 0.88 15.02
CA VAL A 12 -55.51 0.12 13.83
C VAL A 12 -54.04 -0.32 13.97
N TRP A 13 -53.21 0.55 14.55
CA TRP A 13 -51.80 0.30 14.85
C TRP A 13 -51.56 -0.85 15.83
N THR A 14 -52.32 -0.96 16.92
CA THR A 14 -52.17 -2.06 17.89
C THR A 14 -52.68 -3.41 17.36
N ARG A 15 -53.60 -3.41 16.38
CA ARG A 15 -54.02 -4.62 15.66
C ARG A 15 -53.05 -5.02 14.55
N LEU A 16 -52.48 -4.04 13.84
CA LEU A 16 -51.49 -4.26 12.79
C LEU A 16 -50.18 -4.79 13.37
N ASP A 17 -49.73 -4.22 14.49
CA ASP A 17 -48.55 -4.66 15.26
C ASP A 17 -48.67 -6.11 15.73
N ARG A 18 -49.83 -6.51 16.28
CA ARG A 18 -50.06 -7.89 16.73
C ARG A 18 -50.14 -8.91 15.59
N LYS A 19 -50.64 -8.51 14.42
CA LYS A 19 -50.69 -9.36 13.21
C LYS A 19 -49.32 -9.50 12.58
N ALA A 20 -48.60 -8.38 12.45
CA ALA A 20 -47.24 -8.33 11.93
C ALA A 20 -46.31 -9.20 12.79
N GLY A 21 -46.32 -8.98 14.11
CA GLY A 21 -45.54 -9.74 15.08
C GLY A 21 -45.83 -11.25 15.03
N ALA A 22 -47.09 -11.66 14.85
CA ALA A 22 -47.43 -13.08 14.77
C ALA A 22 -46.89 -13.76 13.49
N ILE A 23 -46.92 -13.06 12.34
CA ILE A 23 -46.42 -13.61 11.07
C ILE A 23 -44.89 -13.61 11.05
N THR A 24 -44.26 -12.56 11.56
CA THR A 24 -42.79 -12.51 11.68
C THR A 24 -42.30 -13.61 12.63
N GLU A 25 -42.91 -13.76 13.80
CA GLU A 25 -42.57 -14.82 14.76
C GLU A 25 -42.78 -16.22 14.18
N LEU A 26 -43.90 -16.46 13.50
CA LEU A 26 -44.15 -17.74 12.81
C LEU A 26 -43.04 -18.05 11.81
N THR A 27 -42.63 -17.05 11.03
CA THR A 27 -41.58 -17.20 10.01
C THR A 27 -40.23 -17.51 10.65
N VAL A 28 -39.86 -16.79 11.72
CA VAL A 28 -38.63 -17.06 12.47
C VAL A 28 -38.64 -18.49 13.03
N ARG A 29 -39.76 -18.95 13.61
CA ARG A 29 -39.88 -20.33 14.10
C ARG A 29 -39.74 -21.37 12.99
N GLN A 30 -40.35 -21.12 11.82
CA GLN A 30 -40.23 -22.02 10.66
C GLN A 30 -38.78 -22.11 10.17
N LEU A 31 -38.10 -20.97 10.00
CA LEU A 31 -36.70 -20.93 9.58
C LEU A 31 -35.79 -21.62 10.60
N ARG A 32 -36.01 -21.38 11.90
CA ARG A 32 -35.23 -22.02 12.97
C ARG A 32 -35.32 -23.55 12.98
N HIS A 33 -36.43 -24.13 12.51
CA HIS A 33 -36.59 -25.59 12.43
C HIS A 33 -36.06 -26.21 11.13
N ARG A 34 -35.71 -25.41 10.11
CA ARG A 34 -35.11 -25.96 8.88
C ARG A 34 -33.63 -26.28 9.13
N ILE A 35 -33.23 -27.50 8.80
CA ILE A 35 -31.82 -27.93 8.84
C ILE A 35 -30.97 -27.06 7.91
N SER A 36 -31.51 -26.70 6.73
CA SER A 36 -30.81 -25.85 5.75
C SER A 36 -30.39 -24.50 6.34
N THR A 37 -31.17 -23.94 7.26
CA THR A 37 -30.82 -22.69 7.95
C THR A 37 -29.55 -22.87 8.76
N TRP A 38 -29.49 -23.85 9.64
CA TRP A 38 -28.30 -24.08 10.46
C TRP A 38 -27.08 -24.49 9.65
N VAL A 39 -27.26 -25.24 8.56
CA VAL A 39 -26.16 -25.61 7.65
C VAL A 39 -25.57 -24.34 7.01
N VAL A 40 -26.40 -23.48 6.41
CA VAL A 40 -25.92 -22.26 5.74
C VAL A 40 -25.24 -21.31 6.73
N LEU A 41 -25.83 -21.12 7.92
CA LEU A 41 -25.21 -20.27 8.95
C LEU A 41 -23.90 -20.87 9.48
N SER A 42 -23.81 -22.19 9.67
CA SER A 42 -22.57 -22.83 10.15
C SER A 42 -21.46 -22.76 9.10
N VAL A 43 -21.78 -22.96 7.82
CA VAL A 43 -20.81 -22.79 6.73
C VAL A 43 -20.33 -21.34 6.67
N GLY A 44 -21.21 -20.35 6.85
CA GLY A 44 -20.82 -18.95 6.94
C GLY A 44 -19.81 -18.68 8.07
N VAL A 45 -20.05 -19.20 9.27
CA VAL A 45 -19.10 -19.10 10.40
C VAL A 45 -17.76 -19.76 10.07
N LEU A 46 -17.77 -20.95 9.45
CA LEU A 46 -16.53 -21.64 9.06
C LEU A 46 -15.72 -20.85 8.03
N VAL A 47 -16.38 -20.23 7.05
CA VAL A 47 -15.72 -19.35 6.08
C VAL A 47 -15.09 -18.15 6.78
N MET A 48 -15.80 -17.51 7.73
CA MET A 48 -15.24 -16.38 8.49
C MET A 48 -14.04 -16.80 9.35
N ALA A 49 -14.11 -17.97 9.99
CA ALA A 49 -12.98 -18.50 10.77
C ALA A 49 -11.75 -18.79 9.88
N LEU A 50 -11.97 -19.30 8.66
CA LEU A 50 -10.90 -19.54 7.70
C LEU A 50 -10.26 -18.23 7.23
N LEU A 51 -11.08 -17.22 6.89
CA LEU A 51 -10.57 -15.91 6.47
C LEU A 51 -9.78 -15.22 7.58
N LEU A 52 -10.26 -15.31 8.83
CA LEU A 52 -9.51 -14.81 9.99
C LEU A 52 -8.19 -15.55 10.19
N ALA A 53 -8.12 -16.85 9.92
CA ALA A 53 -6.87 -17.59 10.01
C ALA A 53 -5.84 -17.07 8.99
N PHE A 54 -6.25 -16.85 7.74
CA PHE A 54 -5.38 -16.25 6.72
C PHE A 54 -4.95 -14.83 7.08
N TYR A 55 -5.84 -14.03 7.65
CA TYR A 55 -5.52 -12.68 8.10
C TYR A 55 -4.49 -12.66 9.23
N VAL A 56 -4.64 -13.56 10.21
CA VAL A 56 -3.67 -13.69 11.31
C VAL A 56 -2.31 -14.15 10.80
N ASP A 57 -2.28 -14.99 9.76
CA ASP A 57 -1.05 -15.43 9.11
C ASP A 57 -0.39 -14.23 8.40
N ALA A 58 -1.14 -13.53 7.56
CA ALA A 58 -0.65 -12.39 6.78
C ALA A 58 -0.13 -11.23 7.63
N ILE A 59 -0.80 -10.88 8.74
CA ILE A 59 -0.32 -9.80 9.63
C ILE A 59 0.93 -10.21 10.44
N ARG A 60 1.17 -11.50 10.62
CA ARG A 60 2.34 -11.98 11.37
C ARG A 60 3.58 -12.09 10.51
N GLU A 61 3.41 -12.12 9.20
CA GLU A 61 4.51 -12.06 8.25
C GLU A 61 5.01 -10.60 8.27
N THR A 62 6.14 -10.39 8.95
CA THR A 62 6.90 -9.15 8.81
C THR A 62 7.79 -9.37 7.61
N ASP A 63 7.48 -8.70 6.51
CA ASP A 63 8.38 -8.67 5.35
C ASP A 63 9.72 -8.06 5.80
N GLU A 64 10.83 -8.64 5.32
CA GLU A 64 12.15 -8.03 5.53
C GLU A 64 12.14 -6.71 4.75
N PRO A 65 12.53 -5.59 5.38
CA PRO A 65 12.55 -4.31 4.68
C PRO A 65 13.44 -4.42 3.44
N TYR A 66 12.91 -3.90 2.34
CA TYR A 66 13.58 -3.95 1.05
C TYR A 66 14.49 -2.73 0.92
N ASP A 67 15.74 -3.01 0.55
CA ASP A 67 16.76 -2.01 0.23
C ASP A 67 16.69 -1.77 -1.29
N ASP A 68 16.01 -0.68 -1.69
CA ASP A 68 15.69 -0.38 -3.08
C ASP A 68 16.92 0.08 -3.88
N ASP A 69 17.85 0.78 -3.23
CA ASP A 69 18.97 1.47 -3.88
C ASP A 69 20.37 0.86 -3.57
N GLN A 70 20.43 -0.09 -2.63
CA GLN A 70 21.60 -0.86 -2.18
C GLN A 70 22.70 -0.04 -1.52
N ASP A 71 22.35 1.06 -0.87
CA ASP A 71 23.26 1.86 -0.06
C ASP A 71 23.63 1.21 1.30
N SER A 72 22.84 0.24 1.78
CA SER A 72 23.18 -0.56 2.97
C SER A 72 24.31 -1.57 2.74
N VAL A 73 24.66 -1.80 1.48
CA VAL A 73 25.61 -2.83 1.06
C VAL A 73 27.04 -2.28 1.13
N ASP A 74 27.96 -3.13 1.62
CA ASP A 74 29.41 -2.91 1.61
C ASP A 74 30.00 -3.80 0.50
N TRP A 75 30.24 -3.20 -0.68
CA TRP A 75 30.66 -3.91 -1.88
C TRP A 75 32.15 -4.27 -1.85
N ASP A 76 32.98 -3.41 -1.28
CA ASP A 76 34.44 -3.59 -1.27
C ASP A 76 35.02 -4.26 -0.01
N LYS A 77 34.21 -4.37 1.05
CA LYS A 77 34.45 -5.07 2.32
C LYS A 77 35.45 -4.40 3.24
N ASP A 78 35.53 -3.09 3.21
CA ASP A 78 36.27 -2.29 4.18
C ASP A 78 35.53 -2.14 5.53
N GLY A 79 34.23 -2.46 5.55
CA GLY A 79 33.37 -2.44 6.73
C GLY A 79 32.44 -1.24 6.84
N TYR A 80 32.40 -0.34 5.85
CA TYR A 80 31.48 0.78 5.77
C TYR A 80 30.44 0.53 4.66
N PRO A 81 29.14 0.78 4.90
CA PRO A 81 28.11 0.65 3.87
C PRO A 81 28.18 1.82 2.88
N LYS A 82 27.75 1.61 1.63
CA LYS A 82 27.74 2.62 0.56
C LYS A 82 27.13 3.96 0.98
N GLY A 83 25.99 4.00 1.68
CA GLY A 83 25.37 5.26 2.10
C GLY A 83 26.28 6.07 3.04
N GLN A 84 27.03 5.38 3.90
CA GLN A 84 28.03 6.04 4.74
C GLN A 84 29.21 6.56 3.91
N GLU A 85 29.59 5.84 2.86
CA GLU A 85 30.65 6.28 1.97
C GLU A 85 30.25 7.45 1.09
N ASP A 86 29.03 7.44 0.55
CA ASP A 86 28.44 8.53 -0.23
C ASP A 86 28.40 9.83 0.60
N LYS A 87 28.02 9.73 1.88
CA LYS A 87 28.07 10.83 2.85
C LYS A 87 29.46 11.44 3.07
N PHE A 88 30.51 10.61 3.03
CA PHE A 88 31.90 11.06 3.22
C PHE A 88 32.63 11.28 1.88
N GLY A 89 31.99 10.99 0.75
CA GLY A 89 32.56 11.08 -0.59
C GLY A 89 33.67 10.06 -0.85
N THR A 90 33.61 8.91 -0.19
CA THR A 90 34.52 7.78 -0.38
C THR A 90 33.93 6.76 -1.35
N SER A 91 34.69 5.74 -1.74
CA SER A 91 34.36 4.89 -2.89
C SER A 91 34.19 3.45 -2.47
N ASP A 92 32.94 2.96 -2.50
CA ASP A 92 32.57 1.55 -2.20
C ASP A 92 32.99 0.52 -3.27
N TRP A 93 34.01 0.85 -4.03
CA TRP A 93 34.66 -0.07 -4.96
C TRP A 93 36.15 -0.25 -4.66
N ASP A 94 36.71 0.59 -3.78
CA ASP A 94 38.12 0.57 -3.41
C ASP A 94 38.24 0.63 -1.88
N GLY A 95 38.38 -0.53 -1.24
CA GLY A 95 38.45 -0.63 0.22
C GLY A 95 39.73 -0.04 0.86
N THR A 96 40.46 0.81 0.13
CA THR A 96 41.47 1.72 0.67
C THR A 96 40.95 3.16 0.83
N GLU A 97 39.82 3.50 0.20
CA GLU A 97 39.09 4.75 0.30
C GLU A 97 37.84 4.54 1.16
N TYR A 98 38.00 4.65 2.48
CA TYR A 98 36.91 4.50 3.46
C TYR A 98 36.71 5.80 4.25
N PRO A 99 35.57 6.02 4.91
CA PRO A 99 35.33 7.18 5.76
C PRO A 99 36.47 7.41 6.76
N GLY A 100 37.25 8.48 6.54
CA GLY A 100 38.40 8.85 7.37
C GLY A 100 39.77 8.29 6.94
N SER A 101 39.88 7.59 5.81
CA SER A 101 41.15 7.06 5.26
C SER A 101 42.11 8.11 4.72
N GLY A 102 41.71 9.38 4.72
CA GLY A 102 42.48 10.50 4.19
C GLY A 102 42.49 10.53 2.66
N TYR A 103 42.43 11.72 2.09
CA TYR A 103 42.43 11.93 0.64
C TYR A 103 43.57 12.87 0.24
N TYR A 104 43.89 12.84 -1.05
CA TYR A 104 44.94 13.68 -1.60
C TYR A 104 44.38 15.06 -1.93
N GLU A 105 44.94 16.10 -1.31
CA GLU A 105 44.62 17.49 -1.62
C GLU A 105 45.76 18.11 -2.42
N ALA A 106 45.45 18.52 -3.64
CA ALA A 106 46.39 19.15 -4.56
C ALA A 106 46.67 20.59 -4.14
N ASP A 107 47.92 20.92 -3.87
CA ASP A 107 48.35 22.29 -3.57
C ASP A 107 48.67 23.07 -4.85
N GLY A 108 49.05 22.37 -5.92
CA GLY A 108 49.30 22.96 -7.23
C GLY A 108 49.83 21.93 -8.24
N ASP A 109 49.88 22.35 -9.50
CA ASP A 109 50.33 21.55 -10.62
C ASP A 109 51.26 22.33 -11.56
N ILE A 110 52.04 21.57 -12.33
CA ILE A 110 52.72 22.02 -13.53
C ILE A 110 52.08 21.25 -14.68
N ASP A 111 51.30 21.94 -15.50
CA ASP A 111 50.65 21.37 -16.68
C ASP A 111 51.51 21.58 -17.94
N TRP A 112 51.10 20.99 -19.07
CA TRP A 112 51.83 21.02 -20.34
C TRP A 112 52.08 22.43 -20.92
N ASN A 113 51.39 23.47 -20.44
CA ASN A 113 51.45 24.84 -20.98
C ASN A 113 52.12 25.88 -20.05
N ASP A 114 52.64 25.48 -18.89
CA ASP A 114 53.23 26.41 -17.92
C ASP A 114 54.65 26.86 -18.30
N GLU A 115 54.92 28.17 -18.14
CA GLU A 115 56.23 28.78 -18.42
C GLU A 115 57.29 28.40 -17.36
N ALA A 116 56.87 28.10 -16.14
CA ALA A 116 57.74 27.70 -15.03
C ALA A 116 57.50 26.23 -14.68
N ARG A 117 58.34 25.34 -15.21
CA ARG A 117 58.20 23.87 -15.07
C ARG A 117 59.06 23.26 -13.96
N PHE A 118 59.33 24.04 -12.92
CA PHE A 118 60.19 23.66 -11.80
C PHE A 118 59.49 23.97 -10.48
N HIS A 119 59.43 22.97 -9.60
CA HIS A 119 58.91 23.13 -8.24
C HIS A 119 59.76 22.35 -7.23
N SER A 120 59.82 22.83 -5.99
CA SER A 120 60.62 22.19 -4.95
C SER A 120 59.95 22.30 -3.60
N GLY A 121 59.99 21.23 -2.79
CA GLY A 121 59.38 21.20 -1.48
C GLY A 121 59.21 19.77 -0.96
N ASN A 122 58.56 19.66 0.19
CA ASN A 122 58.15 18.38 0.76
C ASN A 122 56.66 18.15 0.45
N HIS A 123 56.39 17.26 -0.49
CA HIS A 123 55.05 17.02 -1.00
C HIS A 123 54.81 15.53 -1.24
N THR A 124 53.54 15.17 -1.31
CA THR A 124 53.11 13.99 -2.06
C THR A 124 53.03 14.41 -3.52
N TRP A 125 53.83 13.78 -4.37
CA TRP A 125 53.94 14.05 -5.79
C TRP A 125 53.10 13.06 -6.58
N TYR A 126 52.47 13.54 -7.65
CA TYR A 126 51.65 12.73 -8.55
C TYR A 126 51.88 13.18 -10.00
N GLY A 127 52.56 12.36 -10.80
CA GLY A 127 52.85 12.71 -12.19
C GLY A 127 54.21 12.20 -12.66
N GLU A 128 54.77 12.90 -13.64
CA GLU A 128 55.99 12.47 -14.33
C GLU A 128 57.01 13.61 -14.43
N GLY A 129 58.28 13.33 -14.13
CA GLY A 129 59.33 14.34 -14.21
C GLY A 129 60.70 13.90 -13.72
N TYR A 130 61.68 14.79 -13.88
CA TYR A 130 63.00 14.62 -13.29
C TYR A 130 62.96 15.07 -11.84
N PHE A 131 63.31 14.16 -10.92
CA PHE A 131 63.27 14.41 -9.49
C PHE A 131 64.66 14.31 -8.86
N GLU A 132 65.06 15.37 -8.17
CA GLU A 132 66.26 15.39 -7.32
C GLU A 132 65.81 15.33 -5.85
N ALA A 133 66.10 14.20 -5.19
CA ALA A 133 65.60 13.90 -3.85
C ALA A 133 66.51 14.44 -2.73
N ASP A 134 65.92 15.18 -1.79
CA ASP A 134 66.51 15.46 -0.48
C ASP A 134 66.28 14.29 0.48
N TRP A 135 65.07 13.69 0.44
CA TRP A 135 64.71 12.45 1.11
C TRP A 135 63.51 11.77 0.43
N LEU A 136 63.40 10.45 0.56
CA LEU A 136 62.37 9.60 -0.03
C LEU A 136 61.64 8.81 1.07
N ASP A 137 60.32 8.73 0.99
CA ASP A 137 59.51 7.85 1.84
C ASP A 137 59.43 6.45 1.21
N THR A 138 60.28 5.53 1.64
CA THR A 138 60.27 4.13 1.15
C THR A 138 59.14 3.30 1.75
N ASP A 139 58.53 3.78 2.84
CA ASP A 139 57.44 3.08 3.52
C ASP A 139 56.06 3.52 2.99
N TYR A 140 56.03 4.44 2.02
CA TYR A 140 54.80 4.91 1.39
C TYR A 140 54.22 3.81 0.49
N SER A 141 53.13 3.20 0.95
CA SER A 141 52.48 2.06 0.31
C SER A 141 51.00 2.33 0.03
N GLY A 142 50.43 1.65 -0.97
CA GLY A 142 49.00 1.70 -1.29
C GLY A 142 48.58 0.52 -2.16
N SER A 143 47.38 0.59 -2.76
CA SER A 143 46.84 -0.50 -3.58
C SER A 143 47.65 -0.70 -4.87
N ARG A 144 47.53 -1.87 -5.52
CA ARG A 144 48.20 -2.16 -6.80
C ARG A 144 47.83 -1.16 -7.92
N TRP A 145 46.68 -0.48 -7.79
CA TRP A 145 46.16 0.47 -8.78
C TRP A 145 46.44 1.93 -8.41
N SER A 146 47.02 2.18 -7.23
CA SER A 146 47.35 3.52 -6.73
C SER A 146 48.50 4.21 -7.48
N GLY A 147 49.17 3.50 -8.39
CA GLY A 147 50.28 4.03 -9.19
C GLY A 147 51.48 4.49 -8.34
N ILE A 148 51.64 3.93 -7.14
CA ILE A 148 52.73 4.27 -6.23
C ILE A 148 54.03 3.68 -6.72
N ILE A 149 55.09 4.48 -6.69
CA ILE A 149 56.43 4.07 -7.09
C ILE A 149 57.00 3.09 -6.07
N ASP A 150 57.35 1.90 -6.54
CA ASP A 150 58.10 0.92 -5.75
C ASP A 150 59.59 1.29 -5.71
N TRP A 151 60.00 1.91 -4.61
CA TRP A 151 61.40 2.31 -4.40
C TRP A 151 62.34 1.12 -4.15
N GLU A 152 61.83 -0.10 -3.91
CA GLU A 152 62.67 -1.30 -3.76
C GLU A 152 63.14 -1.86 -5.12
N ASP A 153 62.44 -1.55 -6.22
CA ASP A 153 62.69 -2.07 -7.58
C ASP A 153 63.07 -0.97 -8.59
N VAL A 154 64.00 -0.08 -8.21
CA VAL A 154 64.47 1.00 -9.08
C VAL A 154 65.69 0.57 -9.91
N GLU A 155 65.48 0.41 -11.23
CA GLU A 155 66.55 0.11 -12.19
C GLU A 155 67.24 1.38 -12.75
N ALA A 156 68.37 1.20 -13.43
CA ALA A 156 69.06 2.31 -14.10
C ALA A 156 68.27 2.77 -15.34
N CYS A 157 68.13 4.09 -15.53
CA CYS A 157 67.38 4.64 -16.66
C CYS A 157 67.96 4.22 -18.02
N PRO A 158 67.13 3.83 -19.01
CA PRO A 158 67.58 3.53 -20.36
C PRO A 158 68.28 4.72 -21.04
N GLU A 159 69.27 4.44 -21.90
CA GLU A 159 69.93 5.48 -22.70
C GLU A 159 68.94 6.05 -23.74
N GLY A 160 68.75 7.37 -23.75
CA GLY A 160 67.87 8.08 -24.68
C GLY A 160 67.06 9.19 -24.00
N GLN A 161 66.30 9.96 -24.78
CA GLN A 161 65.36 10.95 -24.25
C GLN A 161 64.07 10.28 -23.79
N VAL A 162 63.67 10.56 -22.55
CA VAL A 162 62.39 10.10 -21.99
C VAL A 162 61.25 10.68 -22.82
N THR A 163 60.23 9.87 -23.13
CA THR A 163 59.10 10.17 -24.02
C THR A 163 59.39 10.27 -25.53
N GLU A 164 60.65 10.14 -25.95
CA GLU A 164 61.02 10.02 -27.38
C GLU A 164 61.60 8.65 -27.72
N ASP A 165 62.56 8.18 -26.92
CA ASP A 165 63.29 6.92 -27.12
C ASP A 165 62.71 5.77 -26.27
N TRP A 166 62.13 6.09 -25.11
CA TRP A 166 61.49 5.14 -24.21
C TRP A 166 60.43 5.83 -23.33
N TRP A 167 59.48 5.04 -22.81
CA TRP A 167 58.37 5.50 -21.96
C TRP A 167 58.34 4.66 -20.68
N PRO A 168 58.37 5.28 -19.48
CA PRO A 168 58.17 4.56 -18.23
C PRO A 168 56.73 4.07 -18.09
N GLU A 169 56.52 2.95 -17.40
CA GLU A 169 55.17 2.57 -16.95
C GLU A 169 54.76 3.39 -15.72
N TRP A 170 53.45 3.53 -15.52
CA TRP A 170 52.93 4.27 -14.38
C TRP A 170 53.15 3.48 -13.08
N GLY A 171 53.79 4.09 -12.09
CA GLY A 171 54.23 3.45 -10.85
C GLY A 171 55.69 2.99 -10.84
N GLU A 172 56.49 3.43 -11.81
CA GLU A 172 57.91 3.10 -11.90
C GLU A 172 58.79 4.34 -11.70
N ALA A 173 60.02 4.10 -11.23
CA ALA A 173 61.09 5.09 -11.24
C ALA A 173 62.38 4.46 -11.76
N CYS A 174 63.24 5.28 -12.36
CA CYS A 174 64.58 4.89 -12.73
C CYS A 174 65.60 5.90 -12.21
N ILE A 175 66.83 5.45 -12.00
CA ILE A 175 67.93 6.27 -11.47
C ILE A 175 69.00 6.57 -12.54
N TYR A 176 69.49 7.80 -12.56
CA TYR A 176 70.64 8.24 -13.37
C TYR A 176 71.96 8.13 -12.60
N GLU A 177 73.09 8.12 -13.32
CA GLU A 177 74.43 8.01 -12.71
C GLU A 177 74.78 9.18 -11.77
N ASP A 178 74.11 10.33 -11.92
CA ASP A 178 74.28 11.52 -11.08
C ASP A 178 73.44 11.48 -9.79
N GLY A 179 72.65 10.43 -9.59
CA GLY A 179 71.77 10.26 -8.42
C GLY A 179 70.42 10.97 -8.54
N SER A 180 70.09 11.55 -9.70
CA SER A 180 68.73 12.03 -10.00
C SER A 180 67.84 10.88 -10.47
N TYR A 181 66.53 11.04 -10.28
CA TYR A 181 65.52 10.06 -10.67
C TYR A 181 64.67 10.59 -11.82
N PHE A 182 64.23 9.70 -12.71
CA PHE A 182 63.01 9.95 -13.46
C PHE A 182 61.88 9.17 -12.78
N VAL A 183 60.80 9.86 -12.44
CA VAL A 183 59.65 9.30 -11.74
C VAL A 183 58.44 9.33 -12.66
N SER A 184 57.64 8.26 -12.66
CA SER A 184 56.31 8.22 -13.26
C SER A 184 55.35 7.54 -12.30
N GLY A 185 54.47 8.32 -11.67
CA GLY A 185 53.51 7.80 -10.70
C GLY A 185 53.41 8.66 -9.44
N ARG A 186 52.99 8.04 -8.34
CA ARG A 186 52.73 8.68 -7.05
C ARG A 186 53.81 8.35 -6.03
N PHE A 187 54.33 9.33 -5.32
CA PHE A 187 55.34 9.11 -4.29
C PHE A 187 55.40 10.26 -3.29
N LYS A 188 55.89 9.98 -2.07
CA LYS A 188 56.06 11.00 -1.03
C LYS A 188 57.54 11.25 -0.81
N ALA A 189 57.96 12.50 -1.03
CA ALA A 189 59.37 12.86 -0.97
C ALA A 189 59.56 14.37 -0.82
N SER A 190 60.71 14.77 -0.27
CA SER A 190 61.18 16.14 -0.40
C SER A 190 62.27 16.22 -1.43
N GLY A 191 62.22 17.25 -2.26
CA GLY A 191 63.21 17.48 -3.30
C GLY A 191 62.75 18.52 -4.29
N SER A 192 63.39 18.54 -5.46
CA SER A 192 63.00 19.39 -6.58
C SER A 192 62.62 18.58 -7.81
N VAL A 193 61.47 18.89 -8.40
CA VAL A 193 60.99 18.32 -9.66
C VAL A 193 61.18 19.34 -10.79
N ASN A 194 61.72 18.86 -11.92
CA ASN A 194 61.73 19.55 -13.19
C ASN A 194 60.93 18.74 -14.23
N VAL A 195 59.84 19.31 -14.75
CA VAL A 195 58.89 18.60 -15.61
C VAL A 195 59.21 18.86 -17.08
N PRO A 196 59.51 17.84 -17.90
CA PRO A 196 59.72 17.98 -19.35
C PRO A 196 58.50 18.52 -20.09
N ASP A 197 58.71 19.12 -21.27
CA ASP A 197 57.62 19.59 -22.13
C ASP A 197 56.68 18.43 -22.50
N ASN A 198 55.36 18.66 -22.43
CA ASN A 198 54.26 17.69 -22.63
C ASN A 198 54.01 16.70 -21.48
N LEU A 199 54.71 16.81 -20.34
CA LEU A 199 54.39 16.05 -19.13
C LEU A 199 53.69 16.93 -18.09
N ARG A 200 53.15 16.30 -17.04
CA ARG A 200 52.51 16.98 -15.92
C ARG A 200 53.03 16.44 -14.60
N MET A 201 53.15 17.33 -13.61
CA MET A 201 53.39 16.94 -12.23
C MET A 201 52.49 17.75 -11.32
N GLU A 202 51.78 17.05 -10.45
CA GLU A 202 50.96 17.62 -9.40
C GLU A 202 51.65 17.38 -8.06
N TRP A 203 51.52 18.33 -7.13
CA TRP A 203 52.03 18.19 -5.76
C TRP A 203 50.98 18.62 -4.76
N GLY A 204 51.01 17.97 -3.60
CA GLY A 204 50.04 18.20 -2.56
C GLY A 204 50.43 17.52 -1.26
N HIS A 205 49.43 17.25 -0.44
CA HIS A 205 49.59 16.51 0.80
C HIS A 205 48.41 15.53 0.98
N MET A 206 48.66 14.44 1.72
CA MET A 206 47.55 13.62 2.21
C MET A 206 46.99 14.26 3.47
N THR A 207 45.66 14.30 3.57
CA THR A 207 44.99 14.70 4.79
C THR A 207 45.20 13.67 5.90
N ASP A 208 45.01 14.09 7.15
CA ASP A 208 45.20 13.20 8.30
C ASP A 208 44.12 12.11 8.33
N GLU A 209 44.54 10.86 8.52
CA GLU A 209 43.65 9.74 8.79
C GLU A 209 43.00 9.89 10.17
N TYR A 210 41.69 9.65 10.25
CA TYR A 210 40.95 9.61 11.50
C TYR A 210 39.92 8.49 11.48
N TYR A 211 39.54 8.01 12.67
CA TYR A 211 38.59 6.91 12.79
C TYR A 211 37.15 7.44 12.72
N VAL A 212 36.36 6.88 11.80
CA VAL A 212 34.91 7.00 11.74
C VAL A 212 34.30 5.68 12.25
N GLU A 213 33.21 5.74 13.00
CA GLU A 213 32.51 4.54 13.45
C GLU A 213 31.61 4.04 12.32
N PRO A 214 31.70 2.76 11.88
CA PRO A 214 30.81 2.24 10.85
C PRO A 214 29.35 2.26 11.29
N ASP A 215 28.50 2.80 10.42
CA ASP A 215 27.08 2.88 10.63
C ASP A 215 26.44 1.49 10.42
N PRO A 216 25.41 1.12 11.20
CA PRO A 216 24.73 -0.16 11.01
C PRO A 216 23.95 -0.13 9.69
N ALA A 217 23.93 -1.25 8.95
CA ALA A 217 23.16 -1.37 7.71
C ALA A 217 21.66 -1.03 7.89
N SER A 218 21.09 -1.21 9.09
CA SER A 218 19.69 -0.82 9.37
C SER A 218 19.46 0.69 9.47
N MET A 219 20.50 1.51 9.31
CA MET A 219 20.36 2.95 9.14
C MET A 219 19.99 3.31 7.70
N TYR A 220 20.37 2.43 6.77
CA TYR A 220 20.25 2.50 5.31
C TYR A 220 19.19 1.54 4.76
N ILE A 221 18.26 1.15 5.62
CA ILE A 221 17.18 0.21 5.29
C ILE A 221 16.01 0.65 6.14
N ASP A 222 14.85 0.94 5.51
CA ASP A 222 13.69 1.49 6.21
C ASP A 222 14.08 2.82 6.90
N GLU A 223 14.70 3.71 6.12
CA GLU A 223 15.33 4.95 6.61
C GLU A 223 14.30 5.92 7.18
N ASP A 224 13.06 5.87 6.67
CA ASP A 224 12.09 6.90 6.95
C ASP A 224 11.03 6.59 8.01
N GLY A 225 10.98 7.45 9.01
CA GLY A 225 9.76 7.81 9.72
C GLY A 225 8.93 8.87 8.99
N ILE A 226 8.66 8.73 7.68
CA ILE A 226 7.69 9.57 6.95
C ILE A 226 6.43 9.65 7.84
N LEU A 227 5.89 10.84 8.06
CA LEU A 227 4.68 11.00 8.86
C LEU A 227 3.46 10.49 8.07
N TRP A 228 3.31 9.16 8.01
CA TRP A 228 2.22 8.42 7.34
C TRP A 228 0.81 8.68 7.91
N ASP A 229 0.70 9.52 8.96
CA ASP A 229 -0.56 9.75 9.70
C ASP A 229 -1.50 10.77 9.04
N GLY A 230 -1.10 11.32 7.88
CA GLY A 230 -1.91 12.25 7.10
C GLY A 230 -2.19 13.56 7.82
N ARG A 231 -1.43 13.91 8.88
CA ARG A 231 -1.48 15.27 9.44
C ARG A 231 -0.76 16.23 8.51
N ASP A 232 -1.61 17.00 7.84
CA ASP A 232 -1.28 18.26 7.17
C ASP A 232 -0.02 18.16 6.30
N VAL A 233 -0.21 17.60 5.11
CA VAL A 233 0.76 17.64 3.99
C VAL A 233 1.24 19.07 3.67
N SER A 234 0.56 20.10 4.20
CA SER A 234 0.94 21.51 4.12
C SER A 234 1.92 21.98 5.22
N GLU A 235 2.07 21.23 6.32
CA GLU A 235 3.14 21.40 7.33
C GLU A 235 4.37 20.54 7.02
N ILE A 236 4.23 19.47 6.20
CA ILE A 236 5.34 18.67 5.61
C ILE A 236 5.95 19.46 4.43
N GLY A 237 6.25 20.73 4.67
CA GLY A 237 7.11 21.49 3.78
C GLY A 237 8.54 21.01 4.01
N THR A 238 9.05 20.24 3.06
CA THR A 238 10.42 19.70 2.97
C THR A 238 10.78 18.75 4.11
N GLU A 239 10.68 17.45 3.85
CA GLU A 239 11.48 16.46 4.59
C GLU A 239 12.93 16.59 4.12
N ILE A 240 13.85 16.53 5.09
CA ILE A 240 15.28 16.74 4.89
C ILE A 240 15.91 15.38 5.13
N ASP A 241 16.72 14.94 4.16
CA ASP A 241 17.71 13.87 4.25
C ASP A 241 18.19 13.63 5.70
N ASP A 242 17.88 12.46 6.25
CA ASP A 242 18.01 12.15 7.68
C ASP A 242 19.25 11.31 8.02
N ASP A 243 19.73 10.50 7.09
CA ASP A 243 20.98 9.75 7.14
C ASP A 243 22.17 10.59 6.61
N GLY A 244 21.89 11.58 5.76
CA GLY A 244 22.75 12.71 5.39
C GLY A 244 23.64 12.47 4.19
N ASP A 245 23.35 11.47 3.36
CA ASP A 245 24.20 11.05 2.25
C ASP A 245 24.04 11.92 0.98
N CYS A 246 22.91 12.62 0.79
CA CYS A 246 22.76 13.66 -0.24
C CYS A 246 23.55 14.95 0.06
N LEU A 247 23.90 15.18 1.33
CA LEU A 247 24.55 16.44 1.77
C LEU A 247 25.91 16.72 1.09
N LEU A 248 26.56 15.71 0.50
CA LEU A 248 27.86 15.87 -0.16
C LEU A 248 27.76 16.71 -1.44
N LEU A 249 26.79 16.39 -2.30
CA LEU A 249 26.61 17.03 -3.61
C LEU A 249 25.57 18.16 -3.56
N MET A 250 24.79 18.25 -2.48
CA MET A 250 23.68 19.19 -2.34
C MET A 250 22.78 19.15 -3.58
N ASN A 251 22.28 17.96 -3.89
CA ASN A 251 21.55 17.73 -5.13
C ASN A 251 20.17 18.42 -5.10
N ASP A 252 19.70 18.89 -6.27
CA ASP A 252 18.42 19.60 -6.47
C ASP A 252 17.85 19.14 -7.82
N ASP A 253 17.63 17.83 -7.94
CA ASP A 253 17.08 17.19 -9.13
C ASP A 253 15.63 17.63 -9.37
N ASN A 254 14.91 17.90 -8.29
CA ASN A 254 13.54 18.38 -8.32
C ASN A 254 13.43 19.88 -8.72
N ASN A 255 14.56 20.61 -8.76
CA ASN A 255 14.74 22.01 -9.19
C ASN A 255 13.87 23.03 -8.42
N ASN A 256 13.67 22.82 -7.12
CA ASN A 256 12.91 23.74 -6.26
C ASN A 256 13.80 24.79 -5.56
N GLY A 257 15.12 24.65 -5.64
CA GLY A 257 16.10 25.56 -5.03
C GLY A 257 16.41 25.27 -3.56
N ILE A 258 15.98 24.13 -3.04
CA ILE A 258 16.30 23.55 -1.73
C ILE A 258 16.96 22.21 -2.05
N PRO A 259 18.26 22.04 -1.75
CA PRO A 259 18.91 20.77 -2.02
C PRO A 259 18.56 19.73 -0.96
N CYS A 260 18.56 18.46 -1.38
CA CYS A 260 18.33 17.29 -0.55
C CYS A 260 16.97 17.32 0.13
N ASP A 261 15.91 17.51 -0.67
CA ASP A 261 14.55 17.51 -0.17
C ASP A 261 13.55 16.72 -1.02
N VAL A 262 12.43 16.39 -0.36
CA VAL A 262 11.26 15.77 -1.01
C VAL A 262 10.14 16.79 -1.17
N ILE A 263 9.65 16.93 -2.41
CA ILE A 263 8.48 17.73 -2.74
C ILE A 263 7.24 16.86 -2.85
N TRP A 264 6.26 17.21 -2.02
CA TRP A 264 4.91 16.71 -2.10
C TRP A 264 4.05 17.67 -2.93
N ILE A 265 3.65 17.25 -4.13
CA ILE A 265 2.77 18.07 -4.98
C ILE A 265 1.34 17.73 -4.62
N LEU A 266 0.59 18.75 -4.20
CA LEU A 266 -0.82 18.62 -3.79
C LEU A 266 -1.78 19.08 -4.90
N ASP A 267 -3.02 18.58 -4.88
CA ASP A 267 -4.12 19.11 -5.69
C ASP A 267 -4.45 20.58 -5.31
N ALA A 268 -5.24 21.27 -6.13
CA ALA A 268 -5.63 22.66 -5.97
C ALA A 268 -6.31 22.98 -4.62
N ASP A 269 -6.90 21.99 -3.96
CA ASP A 269 -7.54 22.09 -2.65
C ASP A 269 -6.57 21.82 -1.47
N GLY A 270 -5.36 21.33 -1.76
CA GLY A 270 -4.27 21.14 -0.79
C GLY A 270 -4.43 19.95 0.15
N ASP A 271 -5.34 19.02 -0.15
CA ASP A 271 -5.73 17.90 0.71
C ASP A 271 -5.37 16.50 0.15
N GLU A 272 -4.91 16.43 -1.09
CA GLU A 272 -4.55 15.19 -1.79
C GLU A 272 -3.18 15.31 -2.46
N ILE A 273 -2.33 14.28 -2.33
CA ILE A 273 -1.02 14.20 -2.99
C ILE A 273 -1.24 13.72 -4.43
N ILE A 274 -0.78 14.48 -5.42
CA ILE A 274 -0.90 14.14 -6.84
C ILE A 274 0.40 13.61 -7.43
N ASP A 275 1.55 13.97 -6.86
CA ASP A 275 2.88 13.61 -7.37
C ASP A 275 3.89 13.80 -6.22
N ILE A 276 4.91 12.94 -6.15
CA ILE A 276 6.01 13.03 -5.19
C ILE A 276 7.30 13.14 -5.99
N ARG A 277 8.15 14.11 -5.66
CA ARG A 277 9.45 14.31 -6.32
C ARG A 277 10.53 14.46 -5.26
N ALA A 278 11.34 13.43 -5.11
CA ALA A 278 12.54 13.46 -4.29
C ALA A 278 13.76 13.88 -5.13
N ASP A 279 14.74 14.48 -4.47
CA ASP A 279 16.10 14.57 -5.00
C ASP A 279 16.79 13.20 -4.94
N PHE A 280 17.90 13.04 -5.66
CA PHE A 280 18.72 11.84 -5.54
C PHE A 280 19.35 11.78 -4.15
N ASN A 281 19.36 10.58 -3.60
CA ASN A 281 19.80 10.26 -2.26
C ASN A 281 18.99 10.88 -1.12
N VAL A 282 17.67 10.90 -1.25
CA VAL A 282 16.79 11.40 -0.19
C VAL A 282 15.59 10.48 -0.06
N ASN A 283 15.42 9.88 1.13
CA ASN A 283 14.25 9.10 1.49
C ASN A 283 13.99 7.93 0.50
N GLU A 284 15.05 7.20 0.14
CA GLU A 284 15.08 6.16 -0.90
C GLU A 284 14.33 4.90 -0.48
N ASP A 285 14.39 4.59 0.82
CA ASP A 285 13.79 3.42 1.45
C ASP A 285 12.66 3.84 2.43
N PRO A 286 11.45 4.14 1.92
CA PRO A 286 10.31 4.44 2.76
C PRO A 286 9.92 3.22 3.61
N ALA A 287 9.45 3.44 4.84
CA ALA A 287 9.02 2.39 5.77
C ALA A 287 7.93 1.43 5.25
N GLU A 288 8.34 0.48 4.43
CA GLU A 288 7.48 -0.45 3.72
C GLU A 288 6.72 -1.34 4.71
N GLY A 289 7.34 -1.74 5.82
CA GLY A 289 6.73 -2.63 6.81
C GLY A 289 5.45 -2.08 7.46
N GLU A 290 5.45 -0.80 7.84
CA GLU A 290 4.27 -0.16 8.42
C GLU A 290 3.18 0.09 7.37
N TYR A 291 3.58 0.56 6.18
CA TYR A 291 2.68 0.77 5.05
C TYR A 291 2.00 -0.53 4.61
N VAL A 292 2.77 -1.60 4.37
CA VAL A 292 2.28 -2.91 3.93
C VAL A 292 1.38 -3.53 5.00
N GLY A 293 1.73 -3.40 6.28
CA GLY A 293 0.89 -3.85 7.38
C GLY A 293 -0.49 -3.17 7.37
N GLU A 294 -0.50 -1.84 7.25
CA GLU A 294 -1.72 -1.03 7.22
C GLU A 294 -2.55 -1.27 5.95
N SER A 295 -1.90 -1.28 4.78
CA SER A 295 -2.53 -1.55 3.48
C SER A 295 -3.15 -2.95 3.45
N SER A 296 -2.44 -3.96 3.92
CA SER A 296 -2.92 -5.35 4.01
C SER A 296 -4.10 -5.47 4.97
N HIS A 297 -4.07 -4.76 6.09
CA HIS A 297 -5.18 -4.71 7.04
C HIS A 297 -6.46 -4.11 6.42
N ARG A 298 -6.36 -2.93 5.79
CA ARG A 298 -7.49 -2.28 5.09
C ARG A 298 -8.02 -3.17 3.97
N THR A 299 -7.12 -3.74 3.17
CA THR A 299 -7.44 -4.65 2.09
C THR A 299 -8.20 -5.86 2.59
N PHE A 300 -7.78 -6.45 3.72
CA PHE A 300 -8.49 -7.59 4.31
C PHE A 300 -9.92 -7.23 4.71
N ILE A 301 -10.13 -6.09 5.38
CA ILE A 301 -11.46 -5.65 5.82
C ILE A 301 -12.36 -5.40 4.61
N ILE A 302 -11.89 -4.64 3.62
CA ILE A 302 -12.66 -4.28 2.43
C ILE A 302 -12.94 -5.52 1.58
N GLY A 303 -11.91 -6.32 1.30
CA GLY A 303 -12.01 -7.56 0.53
C GLY A 303 -12.96 -8.56 1.18
N THR A 304 -12.87 -8.76 2.50
CA THR A 304 -13.80 -9.63 3.24
C THR A 304 -15.23 -9.08 3.22
N GLY A 305 -15.41 -7.77 3.41
CA GLY A 305 -16.72 -7.12 3.35
C GLY A 305 -17.40 -7.27 1.99
N LYS A 306 -16.66 -7.03 0.91
CA LYS A 306 -17.17 -7.12 -0.46
C LYS A 306 -17.40 -8.57 -0.89
N MET A 307 -16.39 -9.43 -0.78
CA MET A 307 -16.43 -10.79 -1.31
C MET A 307 -17.21 -11.75 -0.41
N ALA A 308 -16.92 -11.77 0.89
CA ALA A 308 -17.53 -12.74 1.79
C ALA A 308 -18.91 -12.29 2.26
N PHE A 309 -19.06 -11.04 2.72
CA PHE A 309 -20.34 -10.57 3.25
C PHE A 309 -21.35 -10.22 2.15
N VAL A 310 -21.01 -9.36 1.20
CA VAL A 310 -21.95 -8.94 0.14
C VAL A 310 -22.13 -10.01 -0.93
N MET A 311 -21.05 -10.44 -1.59
CA MET A 311 -21.18 -11.36 -2.73
C MET A 311 -21.52 -12.79 -2.31
N LEU A 312 -20.84 -13.36 -1.30
CA LEU A 312 -21.09 -14.74 -0.90
C LEU A 312 -22.32 -14.83 0.02
N LEU A 313 -22.26 -14.29 1.24
CA LEU A 313 -23.37 -14.41 2.19
C LEU A 313 -24.62 -13.67 1.71
N GLY A 314 -24.47 -12.48 1.14
CA GLY A 314 -25.57 -11.66 0.63
C GLY A 314 -26.35 -12.32 -0.50
N ILE A 315 -25.71 -13.08 -1.40
CA ILE A 315 -26.40 -13.81 -2.48
C ILE A 315 -26.92 -15.18 -2.03
N PHE A 316 -26.10 -15.97 -1.31
CA PHE A 316 -26.44 -17.36 -0.99
C PHE A 316 -27.46 -17.50 0.14
N ILE A 317 -27.42 -16.65 1.19
CA ILE A 317 -28.38 -16.75 2.30
C ILE A 317 -29.82 -16.56 1.83
N PRO A 318 -30.17 -15.52 1.05
CA PRO A 318 -31.52 -15.35 0.53
C PRO A 318 -31.93 -16.49 -0.42
N LEU A 319 -31.00 -17.05 -1.20
CA LEU A 319 -31.30 -18.15 -2.12
C LEU A 319 -31.89 -19.37 -1.39
N PHE A 320 -31.33 -19.73 -0.23
CA PHE A 320 -31.80 -20.88 0.55
C PHE A 320 -32.95 -20.57 1.50
N LEU A 321 -33.03 -19.33 2.01
CA LEU A 321 -33.96 -18.98 3.09
C LEU A 321 -35.14 -18.14 2.63
N ALA A 322 -34.96 -17.23 1.67
CA ALA A 322 -36.01 -16.31 1.23
C ALA A 322 -36.90 -16.89 0.13
N LEU A 323 -36.34 -17.74 -0.75
CA LEU A 323 -37.07 -18.34 -1.87
C LEU A 323 -38.29 -19.17 -1.42
N GLY A 324 -38.16 -19.89 -0.32
CA GLY A 324 -39.21 -20.77 0.22
C GLY A 324 -40.21 -20.09 1.17
N LEU A 325 -40.10 -18.77 1.41
CA LEU A 325 -40.89 -18.07 2.45
C LEU A 325 -42.40 -18.06 2.20
N VAL A 326 -42.80 -18.04 0.92
CA VAL A 326 -44.21 -18.02 0.52
C VAL A 326 -44.51 -19.11 -0.52
N ARG A 327 -43.48 -19.51 -1.28
CA ARG A 327 -43.60 -20.55 -2.30
C ARG A 327 -44.06 -21.88 -1.71
N ASP A 328 -43.46 -22.30 -0.60
CA ASP A 328 -43.74 -23.61 0.00
C ASP A 328 -45.20 -23.70 0.49
N GLU A 329 -45.75 -22.63 1.08
CA GLU A 329 -47.18 -22.60 1.44
C GLU A 329 -48.12 -22.49 0.24
N THR A 330 -47.65 -21.90 -0.86
CA THR A 330 -48.41 -21.81 -2.11
C THR A 330 -48.47 -23.18 -2.80
N GLU A 331 -47.36 -23.92 -2.85
CA GLU A 331 -47.29 -25.26 -3.45
C GLU A 331 -48.04 -26.31 -2.62
N ASN A 332 -47.92 -26.25 -1.30
CA ASN A 332 -48.64 -27.17 -0.39
C ASN A 332 -50.14 -26.84 -0.27
N GLY A 333 -50.58 -25.74 -0.90
CA GLY A 333 -51.96 -25.29 -0.84
C GLY A 333 -52.42 -24.85 0.56
N THR A 334 -51.53 -24.72 1.54
CA THR A 334 -51.87 -24.35 2.94
C THR A 334 -52.11 -22.85 3.12
N LEU A 335 -51.93 -22.07 2.05
CA LEU A 335 -52.05 -20.61 2.07
C LEU A 335 -53.42 -20.10 2.54
N HIS A 336 -54.50 -20.80 2.21
CA HIS A 336 -55.88 -20.41 2.59
C HIS A 336 -56.11 -20.41 4.11
N TYR A 337 -55.38 -21.22 4.87
CA TYR A 337 -55.46 -21.21 6.33
C TYR A 337 -54.89 -19.90 6.92
N LEU A 338 -53.84 -19.35 6.30
CA LEU A 338 -53.16 -18.12 6.74
C LEU A 338 -53.89 -16.85 6.28
N LEU A 339 -54.57 -16.89 5.13
CA LEU A 339 -55.34 -15.78 4.57
C LEU A 339 -56.83 -15.78 4.95
N SER A 340 -57.24 -16.64 5.90
CA SER A 340 -58.64 -16.72 6.37
C SER A 340 -59.16 -15.44 7.03
N LYS A 341 -58.26 -14.52 7.43
CA LYS A 341 -58.58 -13.16 7.88
C LYS A 341 -58.19 -12.14 6.82
N PRO A 342 -58.93 -11.03 6.64
CA PRO A 342 -58.55 -9.99 5.70
C PRO A 342 -57.22 -9.36 6.11
N ILE A 343 -56.18 -9.65 5.33
CA ILE A 343 -54.83 -9.08 5.39
C ILE A 343 -54.45 -8.71 3.96
N HIS A 344 -53.86 -7.53 3.75
CA HIS A 344 -53.46 -7.12 2.42
C HIS A 344 -52.22 -7.93 1.96
N ARG A 345 -52.18 -8.33 0.70
CA ARG A 345 -51.18 -9.30 0.19
C ARG A 345 -49.74 -8.78 0.30
N ALA A 346 -49.52 -7.49 0.06
CA ALA A 346 -48.22 -6.87 0.28
C ALA A 346 -47.82 -6.87 1.76
N GLU A 347 -48.76 -6.66 2.69
CA GLU A 347 -48.47 -6.72 4.12
C GLU A 347 -48.02 -8.12 4.52
N PHE A 348 -48.68 -9.16 3.99
CA PHE A 348 -48.28 -10.54 4.23
C PHE A 348 -46.85 -10.85 3.74
N ILE A 349 -46.52 -10.50 2.49
CA ILE A 349 -45.17 -10.70 1.93
C ILE A 349 -44.13 -9.90 2.74
N LEU A 350 -44.45 -8.66 3.09
CA LEU A 350 -43.57 -7.79 3.87
C LEU A 350 -43.31 -8.37 5.26
N TYR A 351 -44.32 -8.86 5.98
CA TYR A 351 -44.12 -9.47 7.30
C TYR A 351 -43.31 -10.77 7.24
N ARG A 352 -43.50 -11.57 6.19
CA ARG A 352 -42.65 -12.75 5.93
C ARG A 352 -41.19 -12.35 5.71
N LEU A 353 -40.96 -11.34 4.88
CA LEU A 353 -39.63 -10.82 4.58
C LEU A 353 -38.97 -10.20 5.84
N LEU A 354 -39.71 -9.47 6.66
CA LEU A 354 -39.22 -8.95 7.94
C LEU A 354 -38.83 -10.06 8.92
N GLY A 355 -39.61 -11.14 9.00
CA GLY A 355 -39.27 -12.30 9.84
C GLY A 355 -37.97 -12.98 9.39
N TYR A 356 -37.77 -13.09 8.08
CA TYR A 356 -36.51 -13.55 7.48
C TYR A 356 -35.35 -12.60 7.80
N LEU A 357 -35.51 -11.30 7.55
CA LEU A 357 -34.48 -10.28 7.80
C LEU A 357 -34.12 -10.16 9.27
N LEU A 358 -35.06 -10.38 10.19
CA LEU A 358 -34.75 -10.37 11.62
C LEU A 358 -33.77 -11.51 11.94
N LEU A 359 -33.97 -12.71 11.40
CA LEU A 359 -33.07 -13.83 11.64
C LEU A 359 -31.72 -13.66 10.93
N THR A 360 -31.73 -13.32 9.64
CA THR A 360 -30.49 -13.24 8.85
C THR A 360 -29.72 -11.95 9.09
N GLY A 361 -30.40 -10.83 9.26
CA GLY A 361 -29.78 -9.55 9.59
C GLY A 361 -29.14 -9.56 10.98
N THR A 362 -29.80 -10.14 12.00
CA THR A 362 -29.15 -10.29 13.32
C THR A 362 -27.93 -11.20 13.25
N TYR A 363 -27.99 -12.29 12.50
CA TYR A 363 -26.85 -13.16 12.26
C TYR A 363 -25.68 -12.41 11.61
N ILE A 364 -25.92 -11.63 10.55
CA ILE A 364 -24.88 -10.83 9.88
C ILE A 364 -24.31 -9.77 10.83
N LEU A 365 -25.14 -9.05 11.58
CA LEU A 365 -24.66 -8.03 12.51
C LEU A 365 -23.79 -8.64 13.62
N VAL A 366 -24.15 -9.82 14.13
CA VAL A 366 -23.30 -10.52 15.11
C VAL A 366 -21.97 -10.93 14.49
N LEU A 367 -21.97 -11.48 13.27
CA LEU A 367 -20.72 -11.83 12.59
C LEU A 367 -19.84 -10.62 12.32
N VAL A 368 -20.41 -9.52 11.84
CA VAL A 368 -19.69 -8.27 11.58
C VAL A 368 -19.09 -7.71 12.86
N LEU A 369 -19.83 -7.72 13.98
CA LEU A 369 -19.29 -7.25 15.26
C LEU A 369 -18.17 -8.14 15.78
N LEU A 370 -18.24 -9.45 15.54
CA LEU A 370 -17.15 -10.38 15.89
C LEU A 370 -15.92 -10.14 15.02
N MET A 371 -16.09 -9.95 13.70
CA MET A 371 -15.00 -9.61 12.80
C MET A 371 -14.36 -8.28 13.19
N ALA A 372 -15.17 -7.24 13.41
CA ALA A 372 -14.71 -5.93 13.86
C ALA A 372 -13.90 -6.02 15.15
N LEU A 373 -14.36 -6.80 16.13
CA LEU A 373 -13.63 -6.99 17.37
C LEU A 373 -12.28 -7.68 17.14
N ILE A 374 -12.23 -8.75 16.32
CA ILE A 374 -11.01 -9.52 16.11
C ILE A 374 -9.99 -8.72 15.29
N THR A 375 -10.40 -8.09 14.19
CA THR A 375 -9.50 -7.28 13.37
C THR A 375 -9.02 -6.05 14.13
N SER A 376 -9.86 -5.44 14.96
CA SER A 376 -9.48 -4.27 15.78
C SER A 376 -8.48 -4.61 16.90
N LEU A 377 -8.42 -5.88 17.35
CA LEU A 377 -7.48 -6.35 18.36
C LEU A 377 -6.13 -6.81 17.79
N ILE A 378 -6.11 -7.19 16.51
CA ILE A 378 -4.93 -7.78 15.83
C ILE A 378 -4.34 -6.80 14.81
N GLY A 379 -5.10 -5.81 14.36
CA GLY A 379 -4.69 -4.83 13.37
C GLY A 379 -3.44 -4.06 13.80
N PRO A 380 -2.66 -3.58 12.82
CA PRO A 380 -1.46 -2.80 13.07
C PRO A 380 -1.80 -1.49 13.80
N GLY A 381 -0.90 -1.07 14.68
CA GLY A 381 -0.96 0.20 15.41
C GLY A 381 -0.68 0.11 16.91
N GLU A 382 -0.42 1.27 17.51
CA GLU A 382 -0.04 1.43 18.92
C GLU A 382 -1.18 1.18 19.93
N SER A 383 -2.43 1.18 19.46
CA SER A 383 -3.61 1.06 20.33
C SER A 383 -4.08 -0.39 20.47
N LEU A 384 -4.40 -0.82 21.69
CA LEU A 384 -4.93 -2.17 21.95
C LEU A 384 -6.27 -2.47 21.24
N ILE A 385 -7.08 -1.44 20.94
CA ILE A 385 -8.35 -1.58 20.22
C ILE A 385 -8.47 -0.40 19.25
N ARG A 386 -8.42 -0.70 17.96
CA ARG A 386 -8.59 0.26 16.88
C ARG A 386 -10.05 0.56 16.59
N LEU A 387 -10.56 1.67 17.15
CA LEU A 387 -11.97 2.04 17.02
C LEU A 387 -12.35 2.61 15.64
N SER A 388 -11.37 3.02 14.82
CA SER A 388 -11.57 3.54 13.46
C SER A 388 -12.10 2.49 12.49
N ASP A 389 -11.91 1.19 12.76
CA ASP A 389 -12.38 0.12 11.87
C ASP A 389 -13.88 -0.21 12.07
N PHE A 390 -14.42 0.11 13.25
CA PHE A 390 -15.82 -0.20 13.59
C PHE A 390 -16.84 0.45 12.64
N PRO A 391 -16.71 1.75 12.28
CA PRO A 391 -17.55 2.38 11.26
C PRO A 391 -17.57 1.61 9.93
N VAL A 392 -16.42 1.15 9.44
CA VAL A 392 -16.31 0.39 8.17
C VAL A 392 -17.05 -0.93 8.29
N TRP A 393 -16.79 -1.70 9.35
CA TRP A 393 -17.50 -2.96 9.60
C TRP A 393 -19.00 -2.77 9.75
N LEU A 394 -19.46 -1.79 10.54
CA LEU A 394 -20.88 -1.48 10.68
C LEU A 394 -21.52 -1.10 9.34
N GLY A 395 -20.80 -0.37 8.51
CA GLY A 395 -21.23 -0.03 7.16
C GLY A 395 -21.32 -1.25 6.23
N ILE A 396 -20.35 -2.17 6.27
CA ILE A 396 -20.41 -3.47 5.60
C ILE A 396 -21.63 -4.26 6.07
N GLY A 397 -21.90 -4.26 7.39
CA GLY A 397 -23.08 -4.90 7.97
C GLY A 397 -24.39 -4.28 7.46
N LEU A 398 -24.46 -2.96 7.39
CA LEU A 398 -25.62 -2.25 6.85
C LEU A 398 -25.83 -2.57 5.35
N ALA A 399 -24.77 -2.49 4.54
CA ALA A 399 -24.81 -2.82 3.12
C ALA A 399 -25.31 -4.26 2.92
N THR A 400 -24.76 -5.20 3.69
CA THR A 400 -25.15 -6.62 3.63
C THR A 400 -26.61 -6.82 4.03
N VAL A 401 -27.12 -6.14 5.05
CA VAL A 401 -28.54 -6.22 5.45
C VAL A 401 -29.46 -5.67 4.34
N LEU A 402 -29.07 -4.59 3.67
CA LEU A 402 -29.82 -4.04 2.53
C LEU A 402 -29.80 -5.01 1.34
N VAL A 403 -28.66 -5.65 1.08
CA VAL A 403 -28.52 -6.71 0.06
C VAL A 403 -29.40 -7.91 0.39
N LEU A 404 -29.40 -8.38 1.63
CA LEU A 404 -30.28 -9.46 2.08
C LEU A 404 -31.76 -9.09 1.89
N ALA A 405 -32.12 -7.81 2.05
CA ALA A 405 -33.48 -7.33 1.81
C ALA A 405 -33.82 -7.30 0.32
N ALA A 406 -32.91 -6.78 -0.51
CA ALA A 406 -33.06 -6.73 -1.97
C ALA A 406 -33.16 -8.12 -2.59
N TYR A 407 -32.17 -8.98 -2.36
CA TYR A 407 -32.19 -10.36 -2.86
C TYR A 407 -33.27 -11.22 -2.20
N GLY A 408 -33.53 -11.01 -0.90
CA GLY A 408 -34.63 -11.68 -0.21
C GLY A 408 -35.98 -11.37 -0.87
N ALA A 409 -36.23 -10.11 -1.23
CA ALA A 409 -37.44 -9.70 -1.93
C ALA A 409 -37.45 -10.24 -3.36
N MET A 410 -36.32 -10.18 -4.06
CA MET A 410 -36.18 -10.63 -5.44
C MET A 410 -36.45 -12.14 -5.57
N TYR A 411 -35.78 -12.97 -4.77
CA TYR A 411 -35.94 -14.42 -4.83
C TYR A 411 -37.30 -14.89 -4.32
N ASN A 412 -37.85 -14.25 -3.28
CA ASN A 412 -39.22 -14.54 -2.85
C ASN A 412 -40.22 -14.26 -3.99
N THR A 413 -40.11 -13.09 -4.64
CA THR A 413 -40.97 -12.74 -5.77
C THR A 413 -40.80 -13.68 -6.97
N LEU A 414 -39.59 -14.12 -7.28
CA LEU A 414 -39.36 -15.12 -8.33
C LEU A 414 -39.93 -16.48 -7.98
N GLY A 415 -39.81 -16.91 -6.72
CA GLY A 415 -40.47 -18.12 -6.20
C GLY A 415 -41.98 -18.04 -6.32
N LEU A 416 -42.57 -16.85 -6.13
CA LEU A 416 -43.99 -16.60 -6.34
C LEU A 416 -44.36 -16.65 -7.82
N ILE A 417 -43.61 -15.99 -8.71
CA ILE A 417 -43.91 -15.98 -10.16
C ILE A 417 -43.77 -17.38 -10.75
N PHE A 418 -42.70 -18.11 -10.39
CA PHE A 418 -42.37 -19.42 -10.93
C PHE A 418 -42.29 -20.48 -9.81
N PRO A 419 -43.40 -21.07 -9.34
CA PRO A 419 -43.38 -22.01 -8.22
C PRO A 419 -42.50 -23.24 -8.51
N LYS A 420 -42.72 -23.88 -9.67
CA LYS A 420 -41.97 -25.09 -10.07
C LYS A 420 -40.52 -24.83 -10.46
N TYR A 421 -40.22 -23.70 -11.10
CA TYR A 421 -38.90 -23.41 -11.70
C TYR A 421 -38.14 -22.26 -11.03
N GLY A 422 -38.67 -21.69 -9.96
CA GLY A 422 -38.13 -20.49 -9.32
C GLY A 422 -36.69 -20.65 -8.84
N VAL A 423 -36.33 -21.85 -8.36
CA VAL A 423 -34.95 -22.18 -7.95
C VAL A 423 -33.97 -21.98 -9.12
N TYR A 424 -34.27 -22.50 -10.30
CA TYR A 424 -33.39 -22.39 -11.47
C TYR A 424 -33.21 -20.94 -11.92
N MET A 425 -34.29 -20.14 -11.91
CA MET A 425 -34.21 -18.72 -12.22
C MET A 425 -33.37 -17.95 -11.19
N CYS A 426 -33.49 -18.28 -9.90
CA CYS A 426 -32.69 -17.66 -8.86
C CYS A 426 -31.21 -18.03 -8.96
N ILE A 427 -30.88 -19.26 -9.40
CA ILE A 427 -29.49 -19.67 -9.66
C ILE A 427 -28.91 -18.88 -10.83
N ILE A 428 -29.64 -18.75 -11.94
CA ILE A 428 -29.18 -17.97 -13.11
C ILE A 428 -28.92 -16.51 -12.71
N LEU A 429 -29.84 -15.91 -11.93
CA LEU A 429 -29.64 -14.57 -11.41
C LEU A 429 -28.49 -14.51 -10.40
N GLY A 430 -28.31 -15.50 -9.53
CA GLY A 430 -27.17 -15.55 -8.62
C GLY A 430 -25.83 -15.55 -9.37
N VAL A 431 -25.72 -16.28 -10.48
CA VAL A 431 -24.54 -16.25 -11.35
C VAL A 431 -24.36 -14.87 -12.01
N TRP A 432 -25.44 -14.28 -12.52
CA TRP A 432 -25.41 -12.91 -13.06
C TRP A 432 -24.90 -11.90 -12.03
N GLU A 433 -25.47 -11.91 -10.83
CA GLU A 433 -25.11 -11.00 -9.73
C GLU A 433 -23.67 -11.20 -9.25
N PHE A 434 -23.17 -12.44 -9.29
CA PHE A 434 -21.78 -12.74 -8.98
C PHE A 434 -20.82 -12.17 -10.04
N ILE A 435 -21.13 -12.35 -11.34
CA ILE A 435 -20.33 -11.80 -12.44
C ILE A 435 -20.32 -10.26 -12.40
N MET A 436 -21.48 -9.64 -12.17
CA MET A 436 -21.58 -8.18 -12.08
C MET A 436 -20.86 -7.61 -10.86
N GLY A 437 -20.85 -8.34 -9.74
CA GLY A 437 -20.01 -7.99 -8.59
C GLY A 437 -18.52 -7.98 -8.95
N PHE A 438 -18.04 -9.02 -9.65
CA PHE A 438 -16.64 -9.09 -10.10
C PHE A 438 -16.28 -8.00 -11.14
N PHE A 439 -17.19 -7.67 -12.04
CA PHE A 439 -17.00 -6.54 -12.96
C PHE A 439 -16.96 -5.19 -12.25
N THR A 440 -17.65 -5.04 -11.12
CA THR A 440 -17.57 -3.80 -10.33
C THR A 440 -16.17 -3.63 -9.71
N LEU A 441 -15.49 -4.72 -9.36
CA LEU A 441 -14.13 -4.68 -8.83
C LEU A 441 -13.08 -4.42 -9.91
N THR A 442 -13.22 -5.10 -11.06
CA THR A 442 -12.20 -5.07 -12.11
C THR A 442 -12.39 -3.94 -13.13
N LEU A 443 -13.63 -3.49 -13.34
CA LEU A 443 -14.01 -2.50 -14.35
C LEU A 443 -15.06 -1.53 -13.79
N PRO A 444 -14.71 -0.67 -12.82
CA PRO A 444 -15.64 0.23 -12.14
C PRO A 444 -16.31 1.25 -13.08
N SER A 445 -15.64 1.62 -14.17
CA SER A 445 -16.13 2.58 -15.17
C SER A 445 -17.16 2.00 -16.12
N ALA A 446 -17.38 0.68 -16.09
CA ALA A 446 -18.39 0.04 -16.92
C ALA A 446 -19.80 0.40 -16.44
N ASN A 447 -20.70 0.73 -17.36
CA ASN A 447 -22.10 1.03 -17.02
C ASN A 447 -22.98 -0.22 -16.84
N VAL A 448 -22.50 -1.41 -17.24
CA VAL A 448 -23.28 -2.66 -17.18
C VAL A 448 -23.53 -3.13 -15.73
N PRO A 449 -22.52 -3.12 -14.83
CA PRO A 449 -22.72 -3.51 -13.44
C PRO A 449 -23.80 -2.71 -12.70
N MET A 450 -24.09 -1.47 -13.11
CA MET A 450 -25.16 -0.63 -12.54
C MET A 450 -26.54 -1.30 -12.49
N LEU A 451 -26.78 -2.31 -13.33
CA LEU A 451 -28.04 -3.08 -13.35
C LEU A 451 -28.14 -4.13 -12.23
N SER A 452 -27.06 -4.40 -11.50
CA SER A 452 -26.96 -5.42 -10.46
C SER A 452 -27.13 -4.84 -9.07
N VAL A 453 -27.70 -5.62 -8.16
CA VAL A 453 -27.78 -5.28 -6.72
C VAL A 453 -26.38 -5.31 -6.08
N SER A 454 -25.49 -6.23 -6.52
CA SER A 454 -24.11 -6.33 -6.04
C SER A 454 -23.36 -5.01 -6.24
N HIS A 455 -23.49 -4.40 -7.42
CA HIS A 455 -22.77 -3.17 -7.75
C HIS A 455 -23.08 -2.03 -6.77
N TRP A 456 -24.35 -1.76 -6.50
CA TRP A 456 -24.76 -0.72 -5.56
C TRP A 456 -24.32 -1.02 -4.13
N ALA A 457 -24.25 -2.29 -3.74
CA ALA A 457 -23.75 -2.67 -2.43
C ALA A 457 -22.24 -2.53 -2.29
N LEU A 458 -21.48 -2.84 -3.35
CA LEU A 458 -20.03 -2.65 -3.38
C LEU A 458 -19.67 -1.16 -3.37
N GLN A 459 -20.33 -0.34 -4.21
CA GLN A 459 -20.18 1.12 -4.20
C GLN A 459 -20.56 1.73 -2.83
N MET A 460 -21.57 1.18 -2.16
CA MET A 460 -21.92 1.59 -0.80
C MET A 460 -20.76 1.36 0.17
N ILE A 461 -20.07 0.22 0.09
CA ILE A 461 -18.88 -0.06 0.91
C ILE A 461 -17.76 0.92 0.57
N ASP A 462 -17.48 1.17 -0.71
CA ASP A 462 -16.44 2.12 -1.12
C ASP A 462 -16.67 3.52 -0.59
N ALA A 463 -17.93 3.98 -0.61
CA ALA A 463 -18.32 5.25 -0.03
C ALA A 463 -18.15 5.30 1.50
N ILE A 464 -18.45 4.19 2.20
CA ILE A 464 -18.26 4.10 3.65
C ILE A 464 -16.77 4.13 4.01
N VAL A 465 -15.94 3.43 3.24
CA VAL A 465 -14.49 3.40 3.43
C VAL A 465 -13.94 4.81 3.37
N LEU A 466 -14.25 5.60 2.35
CA LEU A 466 -13.80 7.00 2.27
C LEU A 466 -14.32 7.89 3.40
N ILE A 467 -15.51 7.62 3.92
CA ILE A 467 -16.06 8.40 5.04
C ILE A 467 -15.34 8.06 6.36
N ALA A 468 -14.92 6.81 6.54
CA ALA A 468 -14.30 6.33 7.76
C ALA A 468 -12.76 6.45 7.77
N TRP A 469 -12.14 6.22 6.61
CA TRP A 469 -10.71 6.27 6.32
C TRP A 469 -10.49 7.19 5.11
N PRO A 470 -10.56 8.53 5.30
CA PRO A 470 -10.43 9.50 4.21
C PRO A 470 -9.07 9.43 3.51
N ASP A 471 -8.05 9.03 4.26
CA ASP A 471 -6.68 8.79 3.85
C ASP A 471 -6.50 7.57 2.94
N THR A 472 -7.51 6.71 2.75
CA THR A 472 -7.42 5.54 1.84
C THR A 472 -7.02 5.93 0.41
N LEU A 473 -7.41 7.14 -0.04
CA LEU A 473 -7.03 7.66 -1.34
C LEU A 473 -5.52 7.94 -1.41
N GLN A 474 -4.97 8.59 -0.39
CA GLN A 474 -3.54 8.87 -0.27
C GLN A 474 -2.73 7.58 -0.22
N TYR A 475 -3.19 6.56 0.54
CA TYR A 475 -2.53 5.24 0.57
C TYR A 475 -2.47 4.58 -0.81
N SER A 476 -3.50 4.74 -1.65
CA SER A 476 -3.48 4.20 -3.02
C SER A 476 -2.49 4.95 -3.92
N GLN A 477 -2.34 6.26 -3.74
CA GLN A 477 -1.42 7.07 -4.54
C GLN A 477 0.03 6.86 -4.13
N MET A 478 0.28 6.67 -2.83
CA MET A 478 1.61 6.32 -2.29
C MET A 478 2.12 5.01 -2.88
N ALA A 479 1.28 3.97 -2.95
CA ALA A 479 1.68 2.71 -3.60
C ALA A 479 2.06 2.90 -5.07
N ASP A 480 1.31 3.72 -5.82
CA ASP A 480 1.61 3.98 -7.22
C ASP A 480 2.89 4.81 -7.39
N ALA A 481 3.19 5.72 -6.44
CA ALA A 481 4.35 6.60 -6.48
C ALA A 481 5.66 5.88 -6.15
N PHE A 482 5.66 5.08 -5.08
CA PHE A 482 6.84 4.33 -4.62
C PHE A 482 6.94 2.92 -5.23
N GLY A 483 5.95 2.51 -6.02
CA GLY A 483 5.97 1.19 -6.68
C GLY A 483 5.65 0.01 -5.76
N PHE A 484 5.12 0.26 -4.56
CA PHE A 484 4.74 -0.80 -3.61
C PHE A 484 3.68 -1.75 -4.17
N ASP A 485 3.86 -3.04 -3.94
CA ASP A 485 2.91 -4.09 -4.31
C ASP A 485 1.68 -4.09 -3.37
N SER A 486 0.80 -3.11 -3.55
CA SER A 486 -0.41 -2.94 -2.73
C SER A 486 -1.61 -3.69 -3.33
N PRO A 487 -2.27 -4.60 -2.59
CA PRO A 487 -3.49 -5.25 -3.06
C PRO A 487 -4.74 -4.34 -2.91
N LEU A 488 -4.60 -3.17 -2.30
CA LEU A 488 -5.70 -2.24 -2.00
C LEU A 488 -6.45 -1.78 -3.27
N PRO A 489 -5.80 -1.34 -4.37
CA PRO A 489 -6.48 -0.84 -5.57
C PRO A 489 -7.33 -1.90 -6.29
N PHE A 490 -7.06 -3.19 -6.06
CA PHE A 490 -7.88 -4.27 -6.59
C PHE A 490 -9.23 -4.41 -5.85
N PHE A 491 -9.24 -4.18 -4.55
CA PHE A 491 -10.44 -4.35 -3.71
C PHE A 491 -11.19 -3.05 -3.47
N TRP A 492 -10.52 -1.90 -3.53
CA TRP A 492 -11.10 -0.59 -3.25
C TRP A 492 -10.77 0.40 -4.36
N GLN A 493 -11.79 1.14 -4.78
CA GLN A 493 -11.67 2.22 -5.76
C GLN A 493 -12.67 3.32 -5.39
N PRO A 494 -12.39 4.59 -5.75
CA PRO A 494 -13.29 5.69 -5.46
C PRO A 494 -14.67 5.48 -6.15
N PRO A 495 -15.78 5.87 -5.48
CA PRO A 495 -17.12 5.61 -5.99
C PRO A 495 -17.40 6.43 -7.26
N VAL A 496 -17.90 5.76 -8.31
CA VAL A 496 -18.09 6.38 -9.64
C VAL A 496 -19.45 7.10 -9.77
N HIS A 497 -20.54 6.51 -9.29
CA HIS A 497 -21.89 7.09 -9.47
C HIS A 497 -22.25 8.09 -8.36
N THR A 498 -21.63 9.27 -8.40
CA THR A 498 -21.78 10.36 -7.42
C THR A 498 -22.69 11.51 -7.89
N LEU A 499 -23.42 11.34 -9.00
CA LEU A 499 -24.18 12.43 -9.65
C LEU A 499 -23.30 13.65 -9.99
N GLU A 500 -22.06 13.40 -10.44
CA GLU A 500 -21.07 14.44 -10.77
C GLU A 500 -20.65 15.32 -9.57
N THR A 501 -20.98 14.92 -8.33
CA THR A 501 -20.58 15.67 -7.12
C THR A 501 -19.25 15.23 -6.54
N GLN A 502 -18.70 14.10 -6.99
CA GLN A 502 -17.51 13.44 -6.45
C GLN A 502 -17.55 13.15 -4.94
N SER A 503 -18.69 13.37 -4.27
CA SER A 503 -18.78 13.19 -2.82
C SER A 503 -19.13 11.75 -2.43
N PRO A 504 -18.43 11.18 -1.42
CA PRO A 504 -18.72 9.82 -0.94
C PRO A 504 -20.09 9.75 -0.26
N VAL A 505 -20.54 10.83 0.37
CA VAL A 505 -21.87 10.89 1.02
C VAL A 505 -23.01 10.76 0.01
N VAL A 506 -22.90 11.40 -1.16
CA VAL A 506 -23.91 11.26 -2.22
C VAL A 506 -23.90 9.84 -2.78
N ALA A 507 -22.73 9.24 -2.99
CA ALA A 507 -22.62 7.85 -3.43
C ALA A 507 -23.32 6.87 -2.46
N LEU A 508 -23.13 7.06 -1.16
CA LEU A 508 -23.76 6.28 -0.10
C LEU A 508 -25.29 6.40 -0.16
N LEU A 509 -25.81 7.63 -0.24
CA LEU A 509 -27.25 7.90 -0.27
C LEU A 509 -27.92 7.34 -1.54
N VAL A 510 -27.27 7.49 -2.70
CA VAL A 510 -27.76 6.93 -3.97
C VAL A 510 -27.83 5.41 -3.88
N SER A 511 -26.78 4.76 -3.37
CA SER A 511 -26.73 3.31 -3.23
C SER A 511 -27.84 2.78 -2.30
N ILE A 512 -28.04 3.42 -1.14
CA ILE A 512 -29.14 3.07 -0.22
C ILE A 512 -30.50 3.25 -0.90
N ALA A 513 -30.70 4.37 -1.60
CA ALA A 513 -31.96 4.66 -2.29
C ALA A 513 -32.25 3.60 -3.37
N VAL A 514 -31.27 3.23 -4.17
CA VAL A 514 -31.44 2.21 -5.22
C VAL A 514 -31.76 0.84 -4.62
N LEU A 515 -31.03 0.39 -3.59
CA LEU A 515 -31.29 -0.89 -2.93
C LEU A 515 -32.71 -0.95 -2.32
N LEU A 516 -33.17 0.14 -1.71
CA LEU A 516 -34.54 0.26 -1.19
C LEU A 516 -35.59 0.28 -2.31
N VAL A 517 -35.34 0.98 -3.41
CA VAL A 517 -36.23 1.00 -4.58
C VAL A 517 -36.35 -0.40 -5.18
N ILE A 518 -35.25 -1.15 -5.29
CA ILE A 518 -35.26 -2.53 -5.78
C ILE A 518 -36.08 -3.41 -4.84
N THR A 519 -35.84 -3.36 -3.53
CA THR A 519 -36.59 -4.20 -2.57
C THR A 519 -38.09 -3.85 -2.55
N LEU A 520 -38.48 -2.57 -2.52
CA LEU A 520 -39.88 -2.15 -2.60
C LEU A 520 -40.52 -2.50 -3.94
N GLY A 521 -39.81 -2.31 -5.05
CA GLY A 521 -40.24 -2.68 -6.40
C GLY A 521 -40.53 -4.19 -6.51
N MET A 522 -39.64 -5.03 -5.99
CA MET A 522 -39.82 -6.47 -5.99
C MET A 522 -41.00 -6.91 -5.10
N ILE A 523 -41.24 -6.27 -3.97
CA ILE A 523 -42.43 -6.52 -3.13
C ILE A 523 -43.71 -6.15 -3.92
N GLY A 524 -43.72 -5.02 -4.61
CA GLY A 524 -44.84 -4.59 -5.45
C GLY A 524 -45.15 -5.58 -6.59
N ILE A 525 -44.12 -6.06 -7.29
CA ILE A 525 -44.27 -7.08 -8.34
C ILE A 525 -44.81 -8.39 -7.74
N GLY A 526 -44.25 -8.82 -6.60
CA GLY A 526 -44.69 -10.02 -5.87
C GLY A 526 -46.18 -9.96 -5.49
N GLN A 527 -46.64 -8.81 -4.98
CA GLN A 527 -48.06 -8.58 -4.69
C GLN A 527 -48.95 -8.74 -5.92
N SER A 528 -48.53 -8.20 -7.08
CA SER A 528 -49.31 -8.26 -8.32
C SER A 528 -49.49 -9.69 -8.82
N SER A 529 -48.42 -10.50 -8.75
CA SER A 529 -48.44 -11.91 -9.15
C SER A 529 -49.36 -12.74 -8.23
N PHE A 530 -49.34 -12.43 -6.93
CA PHE A 530 -50.17 -13.09 -5.92
C PHE A 530 -51.67 -12.89 -6.19
N LYS A 531 -52.08 -11.72 -6.68
CA LYS A 531 -53.49 -11.39 -6.97
C LYS A 531 -54.12 -12.34 -7.99
N ASN A 532 -53.35 -12.82 -8.97
CA ASN A 532 -53.86 -13.59 -10.10
C ASN A 532 -54.04 -15.10 -9.82
N ARG A 533 -53.59 -15.62 -8.65
CA ARG A 533 -53.57 -17.06 -8.36
C ARG A 533 -54.72 -17.61 -7.50
N GLU A 534 -55.62 -16.76 -7.00
CA GLU A 534 -56.74 -17.18 -6.14
C GLU A 534 -58.04 -17.52 -6.91
N ILE A 535 -58.02 -17.54 -8.25
CA ILE A 535 -59.20 -17.85 -9.10
C ILE A 535 -59.11 -19.26 -9.72
N MET A 536 -58.38 -20.19 -9.10
CA MET A 536 -58.36 -21.60 -9.52
C MET A 536 -58.68 -22.53 -8.36
#